data_AF-C5EY98-F1
#
_entry.id   AF-C5EY98-F1
#
_cell.length_a   1.000
_cell.length_b   1.000
_cell.length_c   1.000
_cell.angle_alpha   90.00
_cell.angle_beta   90.00
_cell.angle_gamma   90.00
#
_symmetry.space_group_name_H-M   'P 1'
#
loop_
_entity.id
_entity.type
_entity.pdbx_description
1 polymer ?
#
loop_
_entity_poly.entity_id
_entity_poly.type
_entity_poly.pdbx_seq_one_letter_code
_entity_poly.pdbx_strand_id
1 'polypeptide(L)'
;MTLPKGLKIWFSKMGDNVAYHAGDSTKREVEANHKRLLESQGFCLEQLVFLNQVHGKEILKANHFGLLGEGDGILIDKKGIVGLIMVADCNPIVIFDLQNKILVMLHAGRLGVEKGIVFEACKVLQK
;
A
#
# COMPACT_ATOMS: atom_id res chain seq x y z
N MET A 1 -7.99 -19.27 5.04
CA MET A 1 -8.46 -17.99 5.60
C MET A 1 -9.22 -17.26 4.51
N THR A 2 -10.46 -16.85 4.77
CA THR A 2 -11.30 -16.20 3.74
C THR A 2 -11.25 -14.69 3.97
N LEU A 3 -10.85 -13.92 2.96
CA LEU A 3 -10.89 -12.45 3.05
C LEU A 3 -12.34 -11.96 3.14
N PRO A 4 -12.60 -10.84 3.83
CA PRO A 4 -13.91 -10.21 3.83
C PRO A 4 -14.40 -9.91 2.41
N LYS A 5 -15.70 -10.09 2.16
CA LYS A 5 -16.29 -9.85 0.83
C LYS A 5 -15.98 -8.43 0.36
N GLY A 6 -15.35 -8.32 -0.83
CA GLY A 6 -14.97 -7.06 -1.45
C GLY A 6 -13.55 -6.59 -1.12
N LEU A 7 -12.85 -7.22 -0.17
CA LEU A 7 -11.43 -7.00 0.06
C LEU A 7 -10.61 -7.91 -0.86
N LYS A 8 -9.68 -7.32 -1.62
CA LYS A 8 -8.69 -8.03 -2.43
C LYS A 8 -7.29 -7.67 -1.94
N ILE A 9 -6.43 -8.67 -1.77
CA ILE A 9 -5.02 -8.52 -1.41
C ILE A 9 -4.23 -9.46 -2.31
N TRP A 10 -3.18 -8.96 -2.94
CA TRP A 10 -2.32 -9.74 -3.83
C TRP A 10 -0.92 -9.13 -3.86
N PHE A 11 0.04 -9.90 -4.38
CA PHE A 11 1.42 -9.47 -4.59
C PHE A 11 1.69 -9.28 -6.09
N SER A 12 2.66 -8.44 -6.43
CA SER A 12 3.22 -8.38 -7.79
C SER A 12 3.88 -9.70 -8.16
N LYS A 13 3.98 -9.98 -9.46
CA LYS A 13 4.72 -11.14 -9.95
C LYS A 13 6.22 -10.90 -9.80
N MET A 14 6.97 -11.97 -9.57
CA MET A 14 8.44 -11.91 -9.52
C MET A 14 8.98 -11.36 -10.86
N GLY A 15 9.88 -10.38 -10.79
CA GLY A 15 10.52 -9.77 -11.96
C GLY A 15 9.87 -8.47 -12.48
N ASP A 16 8.65 -8.12 -12.05
CA ASP A 16 8.05 -6.82 -12.37
C ASP A 16 8.50 -5.77 -11.34
N ASN A 17 9.37 -4.85 -11.75
CA ASN A 17 9.73 -3.71 -10.91
C ASN A 17 8.55 -2.73 -10.77
N VAL A 18 8.11 -2.51 -9.54
CA VAL A 18 7.02 -1.56 -9.21
C VAL A 18 7.54 -0.31 -8.50
N ALA A 19 8.84 -0.19 -8.29
CA ALA A 19 9.46 0.93 -7.59
C ALA A 19 9.97 2.00 -8.55
N TYR A 20 9.59 3.26 -8.29
CA TYR A 20 10.10 4.42 -9.05
C TYR A 20 11.58 4.75 -8.75
N HIS A 21 12.11 4.25 -7.64
CA HIS A 21 13.42 4.65 -7.09
C HIS A 21 14.42 3.49 -6.98
N ALA A 22 14.05 2.29 -7.44
CA ALA A 22 14.87 1.09 -7.31
C ALA A 22 14.63 0.14 -8.49
N GLY A 23 15.65 -0.65 -8.85
CA GLY A 23 15.65 -1.47 -10.06
C GLY A 23 15.75 -0.59 -11.30
N ASP A 24 16.67 -0.90 -12.22
CA ASP A 24 17.09 -0.02 -13.33
C ASP A 24 16.02 0.23 -14.43
N SER A 25 14.74 0.19 -14.07
CA SER A 25 13.60 0.51 -14.93
C SER A 25 13.38 2.01 -15.03
N THR A 26 13.05 2.45 -16.23
CA THR A 26 12.53 3.79 -16.49
C THR A 26 11.17 3.99 -15.81
N LYS A 27 10.81 5.25 -15.55
CA LYS A 27 9.47 5.61 -15.05
C LYS A 27 8.34 5.00 -15.89
N ARG A 28 8.50 5.00 -17.22
CA ARG A 28 7.51 4.45 -18.16
C ARG A 28 7.34 2.93 -18.00
N GLU A 29 8.43 2.21 -17.75
CA GLU A 29 8.38 0.77 -17.49
C GLU A 29 7.68 0.46 -16.17
N VAL A 30 8.00 1.22 -15.10
CA VAL A 30 7.32 1.09 -13.80
C VAL A 30 5.81 1.34 -13.93
N GLU A 31 5.41 2.39 -14.63
CA GLU A 31 3.98 2.70 -14.89
C GLU A 31 3.30 1.59 -15.73
N ALA A 32 4.01 1.02 -16.71
CA ALA A 32 3.51 -0.11 -17.48
C ALA A 32 3.35 -1.37 -16.60
N ASN A 33 4.25 -1.59 -15.65
CA ASN A 33 4.18 -2.70 -14.70
C ASN A 33 3.00 -2.50 -13.73
N HIS A 34 2.79 -1.29 -13.21
CA HIS A 34 1.61 -0.94 -12.41
C HIS A 34 0.32 -1.19 -13.18
N LYS A 35 0.23 -0.71 -14.43
CA LYS A 35 -0.94 -0.92 -15.28
C LYS A 35 -1.26 -2.41 -15.45
N ARG A 36 -0.27 -3.22 -15.86
CA ARG A 36 -0.46 -4.68 -16.03
C ARG A 36 -0.87 -5.36 -14.73
N LEU A 37 -0.26 -4.98 -13.60
CA LEU A 37 -0.58 -5.52 -12.29
C LEU A 37 -2.04 -5.27 -11.91
N LEU A 38 -2.51 -4.03 -12.07
CA LEU A 38 -3.88 -3.64 -11.70
C LEU A 38 -4.92 -4.24 -12.65
N GLU A 39 -4.68 -4.20 -13.96
CA GLU A 39 -5.60 -4.75 -14.97
C GLU A 39 -5.80 -6.26 -14.76
N SER A 40 -4.75 -7.00 -14.36
CA SER A 40 -4.85 -8.42 -14.03
C SER A 40 -5.82 -8.74 -12.89
N GLN A 41 -6.15 -7.75 -12.06
CA GLN A 41 -7.07 -7.86 -10.93
C GLN A 41 -8.41 -7.14 -11.16
N GLY A 42 -8.61 -6.58 -12.35
CA GLY A 42 -9.82 -5.83 -12.74
C GLY A 42 -9.86 -4.41 -12.17
N PHE A 43 -8.71 -3.76 -12.01
CA PHE A 43 -8.59 -2.35 -11.61
C PHE A 43 -7.86 -1.54 -12.68
N CYS A 44 -8.02 -0.21 -12.64
CA CYS A 44 -7.29 0.71 -13.52
C CYS A 44 -6.32 1.60 -12.75
N LEU A 45 -5.33 2.17 -13.45
CA LEU A 45 -4.22 2.93 -12.85
C LEU A 45 -4.71 4.15 -12.05
N GLU A 46 -5.82 4.74 -12.45
CA GLU A 46 -6.46 5.89 -11.82
C GLU A 46 -7.00 5.58 -10.41
N GLN A 47 -7.07 4.30 -10.03
CA GLN A 47 -7.48 3.87 -8.69
C GLN A 47 -6.30 3.70 -7.72
N LEU A 48 -5.06 3.80 -8.21
CA LEU A 48 -3.86 3.52 -7.45
C LEU A 48 -3.52 4.66 -6.48
N VAL A 49 -3.15 4.32 -5.25
CA VAL A 49 -2.49 5.22 -4.30
C VAL A 49 -1.20 4.59 -3.79
N PHE A 50 -0.16 5.40 -3.61
CA PHE A 50 1.13 4.95 -3.14
C PHE A 50 1.85 6.05 -2.34
N LEU A 51 2.96 5.67 -1.71
CA LEU A 51 3.73 6.52 -0.81
C LEU A 51 5.15 6.71 -1.33
N ASN A 52 5.79 7.80 -0.89
CA ASN A 52 7.23 7.86 -0.77
C ASN A 52 7.60 7.21 0.58
N GLN A 53 8.04 5.96 0.55
CA GLN A 53 8.30 5.17 1.76
C GLN A 53 9.65 5.55 2.37
N VAL A 54 9.65 5.96 3.64
CA VAL A 54 10.81 6.57 4.31
C VAL A 54 11.22 5.83 5.58
N HIS A 55 10.72 4.61 5.80
CA HIS A 55 10.96 3.80 7.00
C HIS A 55 10.60 4.56 8.30
N GLY A 56 9.54 5.36 8.23
CA GLY A 56 8.88 6.07 9.31
C GLY A 56 7.71 5.26 9.90
N LYS A 57 6.79 5.99 10.54
CA LYS A 57 5.57 5.44 11.16
C LYS A 57 4.29 6.15 10.72
N GLU A 58 4.41 7.13 9.83
CA GLU A 58 3.31 7.99 9.42
C GLU A 58 2.36 7.21 8.50
N ILE A 59 1.07 7.27 8.81
CA ILE A 59 0.00 6.61 8.05
C ILE A 59 -0.84 7.69 7.37
N LEU A 60 -0.78 7.74 6.04
CA LEU A 60 -1.51 8.72 5.25
C LEU A 60 -2.86 8.16 4.81
N LYS A 61 -3.90 8.99 4.87
CA LYS A 61 -5.23 8.65 4.35
C LYS A 61 -5.24 8.80 2.82
N ALA A 62 -5.85 7.84 2.13
CA ALA A 62 -6.08 7.89 0.70
C ALA A 62 -7.18 8.91 0.32
N ASN A 63 -6.81 10.18 0.28
CA ASN A 63 -7.69 11.31 -0.04
C ASN A 63 -7.63 11.74 -1.51
N HIS A 64 -6.58 11.38 -2.25
CA HIS A 64 -6.43 11.54 -3.70
C HIS A 64 -5.71 10.33 -4.31
N PHE A 65 -5.77 10.19 -5.64
CA PHE A 65 -5.07 9.12 -6.37
C PHE A 65 -3.62 9.50 -6.69
N GLY A 66 -2.75 8.50 -6.82
CA GLY A 66 -1.31 8.67 -7.06
C GLY A 66 -0.48 8.77 -5.78
N LEU A 67 0.54 9.62 -5.80
CA LEU A 67 1.46 9.81 -4.66
C LEU A 67 0.79 10.59 -3.53
N LEU A 68 0.63 9.98 -2.36
CA LEU A 68 0.05 10.62 -1.17
C LEU A 68 1.03 11.53 -0.43
N GLY A 69 2.34 11.23 -0.49
CA GLY A 69 3.38 11.94 0.23
C GLY A 69 4.37 10.99 0.92
N GLU A 70 5.13 11.52 1.87
CA GLU A 70 6.05 10.74 2.70
C GLU A 70 5.29 10.00 3.81
N GLY A 71 5.47 8.69 3.85
CA GLY A 71 4.82 7.85 4.86
C GLY A 71 5.08 6.37 4.62
N ASP A 72 4.69 5.56 5.59
CA ASP A 72 4.92 4.11 5.55
C ASP A 72 3.63 3.32 5.81
N GLY A 73 2.49 3.99 5.92
CA GLY A 73 1.19 3.36 5.92
C GLY A 73 0.16 4.10 5.09
N ILE A 74 -0.80 3.36 4.53
CA ILE A 74 -1.95 3.88 3.80
C ILE A 74 -3.21 3.47 4.53
N LEU A 75 -4.09 4.44 4.83
CA LEU A 75 -5.45 4.20 5.29
C LEU A 75 -6.45 4.39 4.14
N ILE A 76 -7.28 3.40 3.92
CA ILE A 76 -8.34 3.39 2.89
C ILE A 76 -9.67 3.14 3.60
N ASP A 77 -10.56 4.14 3.55
CA ASP A 77 -11.93 4.09 4.10
C ASP A 77 -13.02 4.18 3.00
N LYS A 78 -12.61 4.17 1.72
CA LYS A 78 -13.50 4.22 0.57
C LYS A 78 -13.24 3.04 -0.37
N LYS A 79 -14.30 2.55 -0.99
CA LYS A 79 -14.23 1.50 -2.01
C LYS A 79 -13.63 2.05 -3.31
N GLY A 80 -13.09 1.15 -4.12
CA GLY A 80 -12.55 1.49 -5.44
C GLY A 80 -11.16 2.14 -5.42
N ILE A 81 -10.47 2.07 -4.28
CA ILE A 81 -9.07 2.51 -4.12
C ILE A 81 -8.17 1.28 -4.01
N VAL A 82 -7.03 1.30 -4.70
CA VAL A 82 -5.98 0.28 -4.64
C VAL A 82 -4.75 0.89 -3.97
N GLY A 83 -4.40 0.42 -2.78
CA GLY A 83 -3.15 0.81 -2.11
C GLY A 83 -1.97 -0.02 -2.58
N LEU A 84 -0.83 0.62 -2.82
CA LEU A 84 0.43 -0.05 -3.13
C LEU A 84 1.47 0.24 -2.03
N ILE A 85 1.93 -0.83 -1.39
CA ILE A 85 3.10 -0.84 -0.51
C ILE A 85 4.18 -1.63 -1.20
N MET A 86 5.34 -1.02 -1.39
CA MET A 86 6.51 -1.68 -2.00
C MET A 86 7.38 -2.26 -0.91
N VAL A 87 7.85 -3.49 -1.09
CA VAL A 87 8.75 -4.16 -0.15
C VAL A 87 9.85 -4.90 -0.91
N ALA A 88 11.05 -4.84 -0.35
CA ALA A 88 12.14 -5.77 -0.58
C ALA A 88 12.71 -6.06 0.81
N ASP A 89 12.53 -7.29 1.30
CA ASP A 89 12.86 -7.77 2.66
C ASP A 89 12.06 -7.15 3.83
N CYS A 90 11.51 -5.95 3.70
CA CYS A 90 10.61 -5.37 4.70
C CYS A 90 9.26 -6.13 4.75
N ASN A 91 8.62 -6.13 5.92
CA ASN A 91 7.35 -6.85 6.11
C ASN A 91 6.16 -5.99 5.67
N PRO A 92 5.36 -6.40 4.68
CA PRO A 92 4.08 -5.77 4.39
C PRO A 92 3.04 -6.24 5.41
N ILE A 93 2.33 -5.33 6.05
CA ILE A 93 1.24 -5.67 6.99
C ILE A 93 -0.06 -5.09 6.47
N VAL A 94 -1.13 -5.89 6.50
CA VAL A 94 -2.48 -5.45 6.14
C VAL A 94 -3.42 -5.71 7.30
N ILE A 95 -4.13 -4.67 7.73
CA ILE A 95 -5.11 -4.71 8.81
C ILE A 95 -6.45 -4.25 8.25
N PHE A 96 -7.50 -5.03 8.45
CA PHE A 96 -8.84 -4.65 8.02
C PHE A 96 -9.79 -4.64 9.22
N ASP A 97 -10.37 -3.47 9.50
CA ASP A 97 -11.44 -3.31 10.47
C ASP A 97 -12.78 -3.72 9.84
N LEU A 98 -13.34 -4.82 10.35
CA LEU A 98 -14.61 -5.37 9.88
C LEU A 98 -15.81 -4.48 10.21
N GLN A 99 -15.77 -3.71 11.29
CA GLN A 99 -16.90 -2.86 11.71
C GLN A 99 -16.91 -1.58 10.88
N ASN A 100 -15.81 -0.83 10.88
CA ASN A 100 -15.72 0.46 10.20
C ASN A 100 -15.41 0.35 8.70
N LYS A 101 -15.08 -0.84 8.20
CA LYS A 101 -14.68 -1.11 6.80
C LYS A 101 -13.44 -0.32 6.37
N ILE A 102 -12.50 -0.14 7.29
CA ILE A 102 -11.24 0.57 7.07
C ILE A 102 -10.14 -0.46 6.80
N LEU A 103 -9.39 -0.25 5.72
CA LEU A 103 -8.19 -0.99 5.38
C LEU A 103 -6.97 -0.14 5.72
N VAL A 104 -6.00 -0.71 6.42
CA VAL A 104 -4.68 -0.11 6.65
C VAL A 104 -3.61 -1.03 6.09
N MET A 105 -2.74 -0.49 5.24
CA MET A 105 -1.61 -1.21 4.65
C MET A 105 -0.31 -0.55 5.11
N LEU A 106 0.67 -1.33 5.56
CA LEU A 106 1.90 -0.82 6.17
C LEU A 106 3.15 -1.41 5.51
N HIS A 107 4.15 -0.56 5.34
CA HIS A 107 5.54 -0.89 5.14
C HIS A 107 6.24 -1.00 6.50
N ALA A 108 6.28 -2.20 7.06
CA ALA A 108 6.87 -2.44 8.38
C ALA A 108 8.32 -2.93 8.27
N GLY A 109 9.21 -2.04 7.81
CA GLY A 109 10.65 -2.24 7.93
C GLY A 109 11.14 -2.14 9.37
N ARG A 110 12.36 -2.60 9.66
CA ARG A 110 12.94 -2.61 11.01
C ARG A 110 12.79 -1.27 11.75
N LEU A 111 13.16 -0.17 11.09
CA LEU A 111 13.08 1.17 11.68
C LEU A 111 11.63 1.65 11.89
N GLY A 112 10.71 1.31 10.99
CA GLY A 112 9.29 1.64 11.14
C GLY A 112 8.65 0.89 12.31
N VAL A 113 9.02 -0.38 12.50
CA VAL A 113 8.62 -1.18 13.67
C VAL A 113 9.16 -0.57 14.96
N GLU A 114 10.44 -0.22 15.01
CA GLU A 114 11.07 0.44 16.15
C GLU A 114 10.40 1.78 16.51
N LYS A 115 10.01 2.56 15.48
CA LYS A 115 9.24 3.81 15.64
C LYS A 115 7.78 3.57 16.05
N GLY A 116 7.29 2.33 16.00
CA GLY A 116 5.96 1.95 16.46
C GLY A 116 4.85 2.04 15.41
N ILE A 117 5.14 1.83 14.12
CA ILE A 117 4.13 1.90 13.04
C ILE A 117 2.90 1.01 13.27
N VAL A 118 3.09 -0.18 13.85
CA VAL A 118 1.98 -1.09 14.17
C VAL A 118 1.07 -0.51 15.25
N PHE A 119 1.65 0.12 16.28
CA PHE A 119 0.87 0.82 17.31
C PHE A 119 0.14 2.03 16.76
N GLU A 120 0.76 2.76 15.82
CA GLU A 120 0.10 3.90 15.16
C GLU A 120 -1.11 3.43 14.34
N ALA A 121 -1.00 2.30 13.65
CA ALA A 121 -2.14 1.71 12.94
C ALA A 121 -3.29 1.33 13.90
N CYS A 122 -2.98 0.76 15.07
CA CYS A 122 -4.00 0.48 16.08
C CYS A 122 -4.69 1.76 16.58
N LYS A 123 -3.94 2.84 16.83
CA LYS A 123 -4.54 4.12 17.27
C LYS A 123 -5.45 4.73 16.20
N VAL A 124 -5.03 4.67 14.94
CA VAL A 124 -5.83 5.21 13.83
C VAL A 124 -7.14 4.43 13.65
N LEU A 125 -7.15 3.12 13.91
CA LEU A 125 -8.35 2.28 13.84
C LEU A 125 -9.26 2.37 15.08
N GLN A 126 -8.76 2.90 16.19
CA GLN A 126 -9.53 3.10 17.43
C GLN A 126 -10.24 4.46 17.51
N LYS A 127 -10.02 5.35 16.53
CA LYS A 127 -10.71 6.63 16.42
C LYS A 127 -12.04 6.48 15.71
#